data_AF-A0ABD3UFD9-F1
#
_entry.id   AF-A0ABD3UFD9-F1
#
_cell.length_a   1.000
_cell.length_b   1.000
_cell.length_c   1.000
_cell.angle_alpha   90.00
_cell.angle_beta   90.00
_cell.angle_gamma   90.00
#
_symmetry.space_group_name_H-M   'P 1'
#
loop_
_entity.id
_entity.type
_entity.pdbx_description
1 polymer ?
#
loop_
_entity_poly.entity_id
_entity_poly.type
_entity_poly.pdbx_seq_one_letter_code
_entity_poly.pdbx_strand_id
1 'polypeptide(L)'
;HGTQVAGLIAAERDNDNCIVGVAYGSTLIGIRFLGSSYTTDITEAAAIAHGYESVDVSCSSWGPPDRRGYFAPGALTAAAFEFGVTQGRRGKGIIYVWAAGNGGTTDNCNADGYANSIYTVTISSVNAKGQPAFYSEVCPPALAVTYSGDRYHKYMVTTSTLGSCSGGMEGTLLSAPQAAGMVALALQANPNLTWRDVQHLIVKTAKYQNLTEATEYGFTLNGAGNYVGQMFGFGLMDAEAMVKYAKTWETVPQQEIYTSNISTPYWVLNSTIYVKSETLEIEKTCSINYLEHVKVLTTFQNSQRANVELELLSPAGTRSKLMTRRIFDHGVSSEQEWVFMSVQFWGEDPEGNWTFSIRIPSTDTGNLTSWQLILYGTTADPLSGIPPCDEYPCENGGNCTSNSKYDIYSCMCAPGYTGNTCETDINECDNSPCKGNSTCLNRPGSYVCLCSIGFIYSDTIGDCTVVDSNARVAHSISVQANVEGASEKLYSGSVEGGNIPLISRRLGFCRFDIDKQTAHETPLRRSNDASGLSALLVLVIALSSMTVLTVSVA
;
A
#
# COMPACT_ATOMS: atom_id res chain seq x y z
N HIS A 1 -21.85 5.08 5.78
CA HIS A 1 -20.65 5.79 5.32
C HIS A 1 -19.80 6.31 6.49
N GLY A 2 -20.12 7.46 7.11
CA GLY A 2 -19.24 8.06 8.14
C GLY A 2 -18.85 7.13 9.30
N THR A 3 -19.79 6.34 9.83
CA THR A 3 -19.51 5.33 10.87
C THR A 3 -18.50 4.27 10.42
N GLN A 4 -18.60 3.81 9.17
CA GLN A 4 -17.70 2.80 8.60
C GLN A 4 -16.26 3.33 8.46
N VAL A 5 -16.13 4.60 8.02
CA VAL A 5 -14.85 5.31 7.93
C VAL A 5 -14.24 5.50 9.32
N ALA A 6 -15.05 5.96 10.29
CA ALA A 6 -14.63 6.15 11.68
C ALA A 6 -14.10 4.86 12.33
N GLY A 7 -14.75 3.72 12.08
CA GLY A 7 -14.32 2.43 12.62
C GLY A 7 -12.94 1.99 12.12
N LEU A 8 -12.62 2.22 10.84
CA LEU A 8 -11.31 1.89 10.29
C LEU A 8 -10.19 2.76 10.88
N ILE A 9 -10.51 4.00 11.27
CA ILE A 9 -9.55 4.90 11.92
C ILE A 9 -9.36 4.50 13.38
N ALA A 10 -10.43 4.42 14.17
CA ALA A 10 -10.32 4.35 15.63
C ALA A 10 -11.40 3.50 16.31
N ALA A 11 -11.84 2.39 15.70
CA ALA A 11 -12.61 1.40 16.45
C ALA A 11 -11.79 0.89 17.65
N GLU A 12 -12.45 0.79 18.80
CA GLU A 12 -11.86 0.38 20.07
C GLU A 12 -11.31 -1.06 19.99
N ARG A 13 -10.20 -1.31 20.70
CA ARG A 13 -9.59 -2.64 20.79
C ARG A 13 -10.10 -3.43 22.00
N ASP A 14 -9.90 -4.74 21.97
CA ASP A 14 -10.06 -5.64 23.14
C ASP A 14 -11.44 -5.59 23.80
N ASN A 15 -12.50 -5.31 23.03
CA ASN A 15 -13.88 -5.20 23.52
C ASN A 15 -14.84 -6.26 22.94
N ASP A 16 -14.29 -7.31 22.30
CA ASP A 16 -15.02 -8.39 21.61
C ASP A 16 -16.02 -7.91 20.53
N ASN A 17 -15.91 -6.66 20.07
CA ASN A 17 -16.81 -6.07 19.10
C ASN A 17 -16.09 -5.73 17.78
N CYS A 18 -16.50 -6.40 16.72
CA CYS A 18 -16.22 -5.99 15.35
C CYS A 18 -14.76 -6.04 14.91
N ILE A 19 -14.11 -4.87 14.85
CA ILE A 19 -12.78 -4.63 14.30
C ILE A 19 -12.02 -3.69 15.22
N VAL A 20 -10.71 -3.59 15.02
CA VAL A 20 -9.86 -2.60 15.66
C VAL A 20 -9.45 -1.55 14.62
N GLY A 21 -9.57 -0.28 14.98
CA GLY A 21 -9.12 0.81 14.12
C GLY A 21 -7.60 0.90 14.08
N VAL A 22 -7.05 1.38 12.97
CA VAL A 22 -5.58 1.54 12.80
C VAL A 22 -4.97 2.35 13.95
N ALA A 23 -5.64 3.43 14.35
CA ALA A 23 -5.29 4.29 15.46
C ALA A 23 -6.40 4.26 16.53
N TYR A 24 -6.70 3.07 17.07
CA TYR A 24 -7.74 2.80 18.08
C TYR A 24 -7.73 3.69 19.33
N GLY A 25 -6.62 4.38 19.62
CA GLY A 25 -6.51 5.36 20.72
C GLY A 25 -6.87 6.80 20.35
N SER A 26 -7.20 7.07 19.09
CA SER A 26 -7.48 8.42 18.59
C SER A 26 -8.88 8.88 18.98
N THR A 27 -9.02 10.17 19.26
CA THR A 27 -10.33 10.81 19.37
C THR A 27 -10.91 11.11 17.99
N LEU A 28 -12.22 11.02 17.84
CA LEU A 28 -12.92 11.27 16.58
C LEU A 28 -13.86 12.47 16.68
N ILE A 29 -13.89 13.29 15.62
CA ILE A 29 -14.90 14.33 15.40
C ILE A 29 -15.65 13.95 14.12
N GLY A 30 -16.98 13.83 14.21
CA GLY A 30 -17.84 13.51 13.08
C GLY A 30 -18.54 14.76 12.55
N ILE A 31 -18.25 15.15 11.30
CA ILE A 31 -18.89 16.29 10.65
C ILE A 31 -19.94 15.78 9.67
N ARG A 32 -21.22 15.96 10.01
CA ARG A 32 -22.33 15.54 9.15
C ARG A 32 -22.80 16.71 8.29
N PHE A 33 -22.35 16.75 7.05
CA PHE A 33 -22.83 17.71 6.05
C PHE A 33 -23.32 17.06 4.76
N LEU A 34 -22.96 15.79 4.52
CA LEU A 34 -23.49 14.96 3.44
C LEU A 34 -24.80 14.30 3.88
N GLY A 35 -25.87 14.42 3.07
CA GLY A 35 -27.18 13.79 3.34
C GLY A 35 -28.40 14.70 3.17
N SER A 36 -28.23 15.99 2.89
CA SER A 36 -29.26 16.86 2.31
C SER A 36 -29.23 16.76 0.77
N SER A 37 -30.33 17.13 0.12
CA SER A 37 -30.45 17.14 -1.36
C SER A 37 -29.53 18.14 -2.07
N TYR A 38 -28.80 18.96 -1.33
CA TYR A 38 -27.82 19.90 -1.86
C TYR A 38 -26.72 20.17 -0.82
N THR A 39 -25.47 20.10 -1.24
CA THR A 39 -24.31 20.63 -0.51
C THR A 39 -23.86 21.89 -1.23
N THR A 40 -23.64 22.98 -0.50
CA THR A 40 -23.19 24.26 -1.08
C THR A 40 -21.71 24.49 -0.77
N ASP A 41 -21.05 25.33 -1.56
CA ASP A 41 -19.64 25.71 -1.33
C ASP A 41 -19.39 26.23 0.10
N ILE A 42 -20.31 27.03 0.67
CA ILE A 42 -20.16 27.49 2.06
C ILE A 42 -20.27 26.34 3.08
N THR A 43 -21.07 25.32 2.80
CA THR A 43 -21.19 24.13 3.66
C THR A 43 -19.92 23.29 3.61
N GLU A 44 -19.37 23.08 2.40
CA GLU A 44 -18.09 22.39 2.20
C GLU A 44 -16.96 23.16 2.89
N ALA A 45 -16.82 24.46 2.64
CA ALA A 45 -15.82 25.31 3.28
C ALA A 45 -15.89 25.27 4.82
N ALA A 46 -17.09 25.36 5.38
CA ALA A 46 -17.30 25.27 6.82
C ALA A 46 -16.93 23.89 7.39
N ALA A 47 -17.15 22.81 6.63
CA ALA A 47 -16.75 21.47 7.03
C ALA A 47 -15.24 21.27 6.95
N ILE A 48 -14.58 21.76 5.89
CA ILE A 48 -13.12 21.70 5.71
C ILE A 48 -12.40 22.44 6.84
N ALA A 49 -12.85 23.66 7.18
CA ALA A 49 -12.23 24.47 8.24
C ALA A 49 -12.70 24.11 9.67
N HIS A 50 -13.60 23.13 9.82
CA HIS A 50 -14.21 22.83 11.11
C HIS A 50 -13.17 22.36 12.13
N GLY A 51 -13.16 23.00 13.31
CA GLY A 51 -12.29 22.59 14.41
C GLY A 51 -10.79 22.68 14.06
N TYR A 52 -10.38 23.63 13.21
CA TYR A 52 -9.01 23.73 12.69
C TYR A 52 -7.89 23.72 13.75
N GLU A 53 -8.16 24.15 14.99
CA GLU A 53 -7.20 24.07 16.09
C GLU A 53 -7.11 22.68 16.74
N SER A 54 -8.17 21.88 16.64
CA SER A 54 -8.35 20.58 17.31
C SER A 54 -8.29 19.37 16.37
N VAL A 55 -8.53 19.56 15.07
CA VAL A 55 -8.49 18.51 14.06
C VAL A 55 -7.07 18.39 13.53
N ASP A 56 -6.42 17.26 13.84
CA ASP A 56 -5.09 16.95 13.31
C ASP A 56 -5.15 16.36 11.89
N VAL A 57 -6.05 15.41 11.69
CA VAL A 57 -6.24 14.68 10.43
C VAL A 57 -7.71 14.71 10.06
N SER A 58 -8.01 15.17 8.85
CA SER A 58 -9.35 15.15 8.28
C SER A 58 -9.42 14.05 7.22
N CYS A 59 -10.37 13.14 7.31
CA CYS A 59 -10.54 12.03 6.38
C CYS A 59 -11.81 12.20 5.56
N SER A 60 -11.66 12.36 4.25
CA SER A 60 -12.77 12.59 3.33
C SER A 60 -12.79 11.53 2.23
N SER A 61 -13.98 11.01 1.94
CA SER A 61 -14.21 10.02 0.88
C SER A 61 -15.48 10.38 0.12
N TRP A 62 -15.48 11.61 -0.39
CA TRP A 62 -16.53 12.23 -1.18
C TRP A 62 -15.86 13.14 -2.21
N GLY A 63 -16.60 13.51 -3.24
CA GLY A 63 -16.10 14.27 -4.36
C GLY A 63 -17.21 14.44 -5.41
N PRO A 64 -16.86 14.88 -6.62
CA PRO A 64 -17.78 14.88 -7.74
C PRO A 64 -18.22 13.46 -8.13
N PRO A 65 -19.21 13.32 -9.03
CA PRO A 65 -19.57 12.02 -9.57
C PRO A 65 -18.44 11.39 -10.41
N ASP A 66 -18.00 10.19 -10.01
CA ASP A 66 -16.93 9.37 -10.62
C ASP A 66 -17.25 8.83 -12.04
N ARG A 67 -17.60 9.70 -13.00
CA ARG A 67 -17.86 9.31 -14.41
C ARG A 67 -17.53 10.34 -15.48
N ARG A 68 -17.65 11.65 -15.21
CA ARG A 68 -17.65 12.68 -16.26
C ARG A 68 -17.41 14.07 -15.71
N GLY A 69 -16.99 15.00 -16.58
CA GLY A 69 -16.85 16.41 -16.23
C GLY A 69 -15.57 16.71 -15.45
N TYR A 70 -15.37 17.99 -15.18
CA TYR A 70 -14.30 18.55 -14.38
C TYR A 70 -14.95 19.36 -13.27
N PHE A 71 -14.63 19.10 -12.02
CA PHE A 71 -15.29 19.72 -10.89
C PHE A 71 -14.27 20.18 -9.87
N ALA A 72 -14.11 21.49 -9.75
CA ALA A 72 -13.26 22.10 -8.73
C ALA A 72 -14.05 22.37 -7.44
N PRO A 73 -13.39 22.42 -6.27
CA PRO A 73 -13.97 23.06 -5.11
C PRO A 73 -14.39 24.49 -5.45
N GLY A 74 -15.49 24.96 -4.87
CA GLY A 74 -15.86 26.36 -4.97
C GLY A 74 -14.84 27.27 -4.29
N ALA A 75 -14.93 28.57 -4.53
CA ALA A 75 -13.92 29.54 -4.07
C ALA A 75 -13.78 29.56 -2.54
N LEU A 76 -14.87 29.38 -1.79
CA LEU A 76 -14.81 29.33 -0.33
C LEU A 76 -14.13 28.05 0.14
N THR A 77 -14.43 26.91 -0.49
CA THR A 77 -13.83 25.63 -0.14
C THR A 77 -12.34 25.58 -0.47
N ALA A 78 -11.93 26.15 -1.61
CA ALA A 78 -10.53 26.31 -1.96
C ALA A 78 -9.78 27.16 -0.91
N ALA A 79 -10.36 28.29 -0.49
CA ALA A 79 -9.81 29.12 0.58
C ALA A 79 -9.78 28.41 1.94
N ALA A 80 -10.76 27.55 2.23
CA ALA A 80 -10.80 26.76 3.46
C ALA A 80 -9.68 25.71 3.53
N PHE A 81 -9.31 25.10 2.40
CA PHE A 81 -8.14 24.21 2.35
C PHE A 81 -6.86 24.98 2.67
N GLU A 82 -6.63 26.11 2.01
CA GLU A 82 -5.46 26.97 2.25
C GLU A 82 -5.41 27.44 3.71
N PHE A 83 -6.54 27.90 4.25
CA PHE A 83 -6.66 28.27 5.66
C PHE A 83 -6.31 27.09 6.59
N GLY A 84 -6.80 25.89 6.30
CA GLY A 84 -6.55 24.72 7.13
C GLY A 84 -5.08 24.27 7.12
N VAL A 85 -4.41 24.27 5.96
CA VAL A 85 -2.98 23.90 5.90
C VAL A 85 -2.06 25.00 6.44
N THR A 86 -2.52 26.26 6.52
CA THR A 86 -1.72 27.38 7.03
C THR A 86 -1.96 27.70 8.51
N GLN A 87 -3.21 27.65 8.97
CA GLN A 87 -3.59 28.03 10.34
C GLN A 87 -3.89 26.82 11.24
N GLY A 88 -4.30 25.70 10.63
CA GLY A 88 -4.65 24.49 11.36
C GLY A 88 -3.50 23.93 12.18
N ARG A 89 -3.82 23.22 13.26
CA ARG A 89 -2.83 22.61 14.17
C ARG A 89 -1.76 23.60 14.64
N ARG A 90 -2.17 24.84 14.95
CA ARG A 90 -1.30 25.94 15.40
C ARG A 90 -0.19 26.25 14.39
N GLY A 91 -0.55 26.30 13.10
CA GLY A 91 0.37 26.64 12.00
C GLY A 91 1.10 25.45 11.37
N LYS A 92 0.91 24.21 11.86
CA LYS A 92 1.48 23.01 11.24
C LYS A 92 0.67 22.51 10.04
N GLY A 93 -0.60 22.92 9.95
CA GLY A 93 -1.53 22.58 8.89
C GLY A 93 -2.27 21.28 9.13
N ILE A 94 -3.60 21.31 8.96
CA ILE A 94 -4.44 20.09 8.97
C ILE A 94 -3.97 19.17 7.86
N ILE A 95 -3.87 17.87 8.15
CA ILE A 95 -3.62 16.86 7.11
C ILE A 95 -4.96 16.38 6.56
N TYR A 96 -5.26 16.75 5.32
CA TYR A 96 -6.47 16.30 4.63
C TYR A 96 -6.19 15.01 3.85
N VAL A 97 -6.68 13.88 4.33
CA VAL A 97 -6.61 12.59 3.61
C VAL A 97 -7.85 12.43 2.75
N TRP A 98 -7.65 12.12 1.47
CA TRP A 98 -8.72 12.05 0.47
C TRP A 98 -8.74 10.72 -0.27
N ALA A 99 -9.93 10.20 -0.55
CA ALA A 99 -10.08 9.02 -1.41
C ALA A 99 -9.96 9.43 -2.88
N ALA A 100 -9.22 8.66 -3.69
CA ALA A 100 -8.98 8.97 -5.10
C ALA A 100 -10.20 8.84 -6.04
N GLY A 101 -11.29 8.21 -5.60
CA GLY A 101 -12.50 7.99 -6.42
C GLY A 101 -12.74 6.53 -6.81
N ASN A 102 -13.91 6.21 -7.37
CA ASN A 102 -14.35 4.84 -7.69
C ASN A 102 -14.76 4.64 -9.17
N GLY A 103 -14.32 5.52 -10.06
CA GLY A 103 -14.67 5.50 -11.49
C GLY A 103 -13.92 4.44 -12.32
N GLY A 104 -13.01 3.68 -11.71
CA GLY A 104 -12.15 2.70 -12.37
C GLY A 104 -11.23 3.35 -13.39
N THR A 105 -10.65 2.54 -14.28
CA THR A 105 -9.78 3.03 -15.37
C THR A 105 -10.53 3.82 -16.46
N THR A 106 -11.85 4.01 -16.29
CA THR A 106 -12.70 4.79 -17.19
C THR A 106 -12.94 6.22 -16.72
N ASP A 107 -12.49 6.55 -15.51
CA ASP A 107 -12.38 7.92 -15.00
C ASP A 107 -10.91 8.22 -14.61
N ASN A 108 -10.66 9.46 -14.22
CA ASN A 108 -9.35 9.90 -13.82
C ASN A 108 -9.48 10.96 -12.73
N CYS A 109 -8.85 10.71 -11.58
CA CYS A 109 -9.02 11.54 -10.38
C CYS A 109 -8.50 12.98 -10.60
N ASN A 110 -7.69 13.23 -11.64
CA ASN A 110 -7.22 14.58 -11.98
C ASN A 110 -8.36 15.48 -12.48
N ALA A 111 -9.53 14.92 -12.80
CA ALA A 111 -10.77 15.66 -13.06
C ALA A 111 -11.57 16.02 -11.78
N ASP A 112 -11.18 15.46 -10.64
CA ASP A 112 -11.66 15.81 -9.32
C ASP A 112 -10.71 16.84 -8.67
N GLY A 113 -11.19 18.07 -8.52
CA GLY A 113 -10.43 19.18 -7.93
C GLY A 113 -10.15 19.04 -6.43
N TYR A 114 -10.82 18.10 -5.75
CA TYR A 114 -10.52 17.75 -4.38
C TYR A 114 -9.33 16.80 -4.33
N ALA A 115 -9.40 15.67 -5.06
CA ALA A 115 -8.33 14.69 -5.14
C ALA A 115 -7.05 15.21 -5.82
N ASN A 116 -7.16 16.19 -6.73
CA ASN A 116 -6.01 16.79 -7.41
C ASN A 116 -5.38 18.00 -6.67
N SER A 117 -5.88 18.33 -5.48
CA SER A 117 -5.34 19.41 -4.66
C SER A 117 -3.98 19.03 -4.07
N ILE A 118 -3.06 19.99 -3.98
CA ILE A 118 -1.78 19.79 -3.28
C ILE A 118 -1.97 19.66 -1.77
N TYR A 119 -3.09 20.21 -1.27
CA TYR A 119 -3.43 20.23 0.16
C TYR A 119 -3.99 18.91 0.65
N THR A 120 -4.29 17.98 -0.25
CA THR A 120 -4.84 16.67 0.06
C THR A 120 -3.80 15.57 -0.15
N VAL A 121 -3.74 14.65 0.81
CA VAL A 121 -3.07 13.36 0.68
C VAL A 121 -4.06 12.40 0.02
N THR A 122 -3.99 12.31 -1.31
CA THR A 122 -4.89 11.46 -2.10
C THR A 122 -4.43 10.01 -2.09
N ILE A 123 -5.35 9.10 -1.73
CA ILE A 123 -5.09 7.68 -1.51
C ILE A 123 -5.93 6.83 -2.45
N SER A 124 -5.25 5.98 -3.22
CA SER A 124 -5.84 4.97 -4.11
C SER A 124 -5.99 3.62 -3.40
N SER A 125 -6.58 2.62 -4.08
CA SER A 125 -6.88 1.32 -3.49
C SER A 125 -6.20 0.15 -4.19
N VAL A 126 -5.65 -0.75 -3.38
CA VAL A 126 -5.25 -2.09 -3.81
C VAL A 126 -6.07 -3.17 -3.11
N ASN A 127 -6.30 -4.28 -3.79
CA ASN A 127 -7.00 -5.42 -3.21
C ASN A 127 -6.07 -6.27 -2.32
N ALA A 128 -6.61 -7.33 -1.72
CA ALA A 128 -5.86 -8.21 -0.81
C ALA A 128 -4.66 -8.94 -1.45
N LYS A 129 -4.48 -8.91 -2.77
CA LYS A 129 -3.31 -9.44 -3.49
C LYS A 129 -2.30 -8.36 -3.90
N GLY A 130 -2.51 -7.10 -3.53
CA GLY A 130 -1.65 -5.99 -3.94
C GLY A 130 -1.84 -5.57 -5.41
N GLN A 131 -2.96 -5.93 -6.03
CA GLN A 131 -3.31 -5.46 -7.37
C GLN A 131 -4.20 -4.22 -7.27
N PRO A 132 -4.25 -3.34 -8.29
CA PRO A 132 -5.23 -2.25 -8.32
C PRO A 132 -6.64 -2.79 -8.15
N ALA A 133 -7.43 -2.19 -7.27
CA ALA A 133 -8.84 -2.55 -7.16
C ALA A 133 -9.58 -2.13 -8.45
N PHE A 134 -10.59 -2.90 -8.88
CA PHE A 134 -11.23 -2.68 -10.19
C PHE A 134 -11.90 -1.30 -10.34
N TYR A 135 -12.27 -0.68 -9.22
CA TYR A 135 -12.89 0.65 -9.14
C TYR A 135 -11.86 1.76 -8.95
N SER A 136 -10.60 1.47 -8.65
CA SER A 136 -9.60 2.52 -8.42
C SER A 136 -9.34 3.29 -9.71
N GLU A 137 -9.29 4.61 -9.60
CA GLU A 137 -9.06 5.49 -10.74
C GLU A 137 -7.58 5.57 -11.12
N VAL A 138 -7.30 5.92 -12.39
CA VAL A 138 -5.96 6.38 -12.76
C VAL A 138 -5.77 7.76 -12.13
N CYS A 139 -4.73 7.93 -11.34
CA CYS A 139 -4.62 9.06 -10.43
C CYS A 139 -3.17 9.54 -10.23
N PRO A 140 -2.61 10.32 -11.18
CA PRO A 140 -1.31 10.97 -10.99
C PRO A 140 -1.18 11.83 -9.71
N PRO A 141 -2.26 12.43 -9.17
CA PRO A 141 -2.30 13.04 -7.85
C PRO A 141 -2.16 12.10 -6.64
N ALA A 142 -2.42 10.79 -6.79
CA ALA A 142 -2.38 9.87 -5.66
C ALA A 142 -0.95 9.74 -5.13
N LEU A 143 -0.78 10.01 -3.83
CA LEU A 143 0.51 9.93 -3.17
C LEU A 143 0.86 8.47 -2.84
N ALA A 144 -0.13 7.66 -2.47
CA ALA A 144 0.08 6.27 -2.08
C ALA A 144 -1.21 5.45 -2.23
N VAL A 145 -1.11 4.16 -1.93
CA VAL A 145 -2.24 3.24 -1.79
C VAL A 145 -2.32 2.64 -0.39
N THR A 146 -3.53 2.25 -0.01
CA THR A 146 -3.77 1.32 1.10
C THR A 146 -4.72 0.21 0.63
N TYR A 147 -4.81 -0.86 1.42
CA TYR A 147 -5.73 -1.95 1.11
C TYR A 147 -7.18 -1.49 1.10
N SER A 148 -8.01 -2.13 0.27
CA SER A 148 -9.46 -2.01 0.34
C SER A 148 -10.12 -3.34 0.00
N GLY A 149 -11.42 -3.43 0.25
CA GLY A 149 -12.21 -4.57 -0.16
C GLY A 149 -12.46 -4.57 -1.66
N ASP A 150 -12.52 -5.76 -2.24
CA ASP A 150 -12.70 -5.99 -3.68
C ASP A 150 -13.50 -7.28 -3.89
N ARG A 151 -14.61 -7.18 -4.63
CA ARG A 151 -15.52 -8.32 -4.91
C ARG A 151 -14.88 -9.51 -5.61
N TYR A 152 -13.75 -9.34 -6.29
CA TYR A 152 -13.04 -10.42 -6.96
C TYR A 152 -12.02 -11.12 -6.05
N HIS A 153 -11.80 -10.59 -4.85
CA HIS A 153 -10.77 -11.06 -3.93
C HIS A 153 -11.29 -11.26 -2.51
N LYS A 154 -11.39 -10.17 -1.75
CA LYS A 154 -11.80 -10.19 -0.35
C LYS A 154 -12.43 -8.86 -0.02
N TYR A 155 -13.59 -8.89 0.61
CA TYR A 155 -14.23 -7.70 1.15
C TYR A 155 -13.58 -7.28 2.48
N MET A 156 -13.69 -5.98 2.78
CA MET A 156 -13.31 -5.46 4.08
C MET A 156 -14.48 -5.54 5.06
N VAL A 157 -14.15 -5.62 6.35
CA VAL A 157 -15.11 -5.53 7.46
C VAL A 157 -14.84 -4.24 8.21
N THR A 158 -15.89 -3.54 8.62
CA THR A 158 -15.80 -2.37 9.50
C THR A 158 -17.06 -2.22 10.34
N THR A 159 -17.05 -1.27 11.27
CA THR A 159 -18.21 -0.89 12.06
C THR A 159 -19.36 -0.35 11.19
N SER A 160 -20.58 -0.46 11.70
CA SER A 160 -21.79 0.02 11.06
C SER A 160 -22.70 0.70 12.08
N THR A 161 -23.78 1.30 11.60
CA THR A 161 -24.79 1.92 12.46
C THR A 161 -25.47 0.87 13.36
N LEU A 162 -26.07 1.34 14.46
CA LEU A 162 -26.82 0.49 15.41
C LEU A 162 -25.98 -0.58 16.12
N GLY A 163 -24.68 -0.33 16.31
CA GLY A 163 -23.78 -1.25 17.03
C GLY A 163 -23.50 -2.56 16.28
N SER A 164 -23.64 -2.56 14.95
CA SER A 164 -23.41 -3.73 14.11
C SER A 164 -22.08 -3.65 13.34
N CYS A 165 -21.68 -4.76 12.73
CA CYS A 165 -20.58 -4.83 11.78
C CYS A 165 -21.10 -4.89 10.35
N SER A 166 -20.44 -4.16 9.46
CA SER A 166 -20.64 -4.29 8.02
C SER A 166 -19.52 -5.17 7.45
N GLY A 167 -19.87 -6.35 6.95
CA GLY A 167 -19.04 -7.10 6.01
C GLY A 167 -19.36 -6.69 4.57
N GLY A 168 -18.56 -7.17 3.61
CA GLY A 168 -18.89 -6.97 2.20
C GLY A 168 -18.54 -5.59 1.63
N MET A 169 -17.71 -4.81 2.35
CA MET A 169 -17.39 -3.44 1.95
C MET A 169 -16.31 -3.41 0.88
N GLU A 170 -16.44 -2.49 -0.09
CA GLU A 170 -15.46 -2.16 -1.14
C GLU A 170 -15.45 -0.63 -1.40
N GLY A 171 -14.45 -0.15 -2.13
CA GLY A 171 -14.31 1.25 -2.54
C GLY A 171 -13.11 1.98 -1.92
N THR A 172 -12.66 3.05 -2.55
CA THR A 172 -11.57 3.92 -2.05
C THR A 172 -11.90 4.58 -0.71
N LEU A 173 -13.19 4.63 -0.34
CA LEU A 173 -13.66 5.07 0.98
C LEU A 173 -13.12 4.26 2.15
N LEU A 174 -12.61 3.05 1.90
CA LEU A 174 -12.00 2.20 2.93
C LEU A 174 -10.48 2.39 2.99
N SER A 175 -9.88 2.88 1.91
CA SER A 175 -8.44 3.14 1.84
C SER A 175 -8.04 4.42 2.56
N ALA A 176 -8.73 5.53 2.30
CA ALA A 176 -8.49 6.82 2.94
C ALA A 176 -8.49 6.76 4.49
N PRO A 177 -9.46 6.12 5.19
CA PRO A 177 -9.42 6.04 6.65
C PRO A 177 -8.26 5.22 7.22
N GLN A 178 -7.81 4.19 6.52
CA GLN A 178 -6.60 3.46 6.96
C GLN A 178 -5.38 4.38 6.90
N ALA A 179 -5.22 5.12 5.80
CA ALA A 179 -4.16 6.12 5.66
C ALA A 179 -4.25 7.20 6.75
N ALA A 180 -5.45 7.71 7.04
CA ALA A 180 -5.67 8.68 8.12
C ALA A 180 -5.27 8.13 9.49
N GLY A 181 -5.56 6.85 9.76
CA GLY A 181 -5.08 6.18 10.98
C GLY A 181 -3.55 6.06 11.03
N MET A 182 -2.90 5.71 9.92
CA MET A 182 -1.43 5.64 9.87
C MET A 182 -0.78 7.01 10.07
N VAL A 183 -1.36 8.07 9.50
CA VAL A 183 -0.95 9.45 9.75
C VAL A 183 -1.13 9.81 11.23
N ALA A 184 -2.25 9.44 11.85
CA ALA A 184 -2.47 9.70 13.28
C ALA A 184 -1.41 9.02 14.17
N LEU A 185 -1.00 7.79 13.84
CA LEU A 185 0.11 7.11 14.52
C LEU A 185 1.45 7.84 14.33
N ALA A 186 1.73 8.32 13.11
CA ALA A 186 2.93 9.12 12.85
C ALA A 186 2.93 10.45 13.64
N LEU A 187 1.78 11.12 13.73
CA LEU A 187 1.63 12.33 14.54
C LEU A 187 1.74 12.06 16.05
N GLN A 188 1.31 10.89 16.52
CA GLN A 188 1.53 10.47 17.90
C GLN A 188 3.03 10.33 18.19
N ALA A 189 3.80 9.80 17.23
CA ALA A 189 5.24 9.66 17.33
C ALA A 189 5.98 11.01 17.24
N ASN A 190 5.50 11.91 16.39
CA ASN A 190 6.01 13.27 16.26
C ASN A 190 4.88 14.28 15.99
N PRO A 191 4.41 15.02 17.00
CA PRO A 191 3.33 15.98 16.84
C PRO A 191 3.77 17.27 16.13
N ASN A 192 5.06 17.41 15.79
CA ASN A 192 5.60 18.57 15.09
C ASN A 192 5.56 18.47 13.57
N LEU A 193 5.29 17.28 13.02
CA LEU A 193 5.12 17.09 11.58
C LEU A 193 4.08 18.07 11.02
N THR A 194 4.48 18.82 10.01
CA THR A 194 3.62 19.68 9.20
C THR A 194 2.84 18.87 8.17
N TRP A 195 1.86 19.50 7.51
CA TRP A 195 1.12 18.86 6.42
C TRP A 195 2.01 18.39 5.26
N ARG A 196 3.11 19.11 4.98
CA ARG A 196 4.13 18.72 3.98
C ARG A 196 5.04 17.63 4.48
N ASP A 197 5.48 17.70 5.75
CA ASP A 197 6.31 16.64 6.35
C ASP A 197 5.62 15.28 6.23
N VAL A 198 4.31 15.21 6.47
CA VAL A 198 3.55 13.97 6.32
C VAL A 198 3.54 13.48 4.88
N GLN A 199 3.47 14.35 3.88
CA GLN A 199 3.54 13.92 2.48
C GLN A 199 4.92 13.35 2.14
N HIS A 200 6.01 14.04 2.51
CA HIS A 200 7.37 13.52 2.34
C HIS A 200 7.60 12.20 3.09
N LEU A 201 7.07 12.08 4.30
CA LEU A 201 7.14 10.84 5.09
C LEU A 201 6.44 9.69 4.36
N ILE A 202 5.28 9.93 3.74
CA ILE A 202 4.58 8.90 2.95
C ILE A 202 5.40 8.52 1.71
N VAL A 203 5.90 9.50 0.95
CA VAL A 203 6.76 9.26 -0.22
C VAL A 203 7.96 8.40 0.16
N LYS A 204 8.61 8.71 1.29
CA LYS A 204 9.81 8.02 1.77
C LYS A 204 9.55 6.57 2.21
N THR A 205 8.37 6.29 2.75
CA THR A 205 8.10 5.04 3.48
C THR A 205 7.17 4.08 2.76
N ALA A 206 6.51 4.52 1.68
CA ALA A 206 5.67 3.66 0.86
C ALA A 206 6.48 2.54 0.19
N LYS A 207 5.88 1.35 0.05
CA LYS A 207 6.52 0.15 -0.49
C LYS A 207 5.87 -0.31 -1.78
N TYR A 208 6.67 -0.54 -2.82
CA TYR A 208 6.20 -1.03 -4.12
C TYR A 208 6.34 -2.55 -4.28
N GLN A 209 7.28 -3.20 -3.56
CA GLN A 209 7.72 -4.58 -3.81
C GLN A 209 6.60 -5.64 -3.69
N ASN A 210 5.54 -5.36 -2.92
CA ASN A 210 4.42 -6.27 -2.70
C ASN A 210 3.20 -5.98 -3.59
N LEU A 211 3.35 -5.09 -4.57
CA LEU A 211 2.28 -4.69 -5.47
C LEU A 211 2.47 -5.34 -6.84
N THR A 212 1.41 -5.93 -7.39
CA THR A 212 1.51 -6.68 -8.65
C THR A 212 1.21 -5.79 -9.85
N GLU A 213 2.17 -5.69 -10.76
CA GLU A 213 2.12 -4.88 -11.97
C GLU A 213 1.37 -5.60 -13.10
N ALA A 214 0.05 -5.51 -13.10
CA ALA A 214 -0.77 -6.11 -14.17
C ALA A 214 -1.21 -5.09 -15.24
N THR A 215 -0.76 -3.83 -15.20
CA THR A 215 -1.30 -2.76 -16.04
C THR A 215 -0.22 -1.80 -16.56
N GLU A 216 -0.55 -1.06 -17.62
CA GLU A 216 0.27 0.05 -18.15
C GLU A 216 0.44 1.25 -17.18
N TYR A 217 -0.16 1.15 -15.99
CA TYR A 217 -0.14 2.16 -14.92
C TYR A 217 0.72 1.72 -13.72
N GLY A 218 1.55 0.69 -13.92
CA GLY A 218 2.53 0.17 -12.95
C GLY A 218 3.64 1.17 -12.61
N PHE A 219 4.66 0.70 -11.89
CA PHE A 219 5.73 1.55 -11.40
C PHE A 219 6.74 1.89 -12.49
N THR A 220 7.20 3.13 -12.48
CA THR A 220 8.37 3.60 -13.21
C THR A 220 9.31 4.28 -12.25
N LEU A 221 10.61 4.19 -12.53
CA LEU A 221 11.62 4.94 -11.78
C LEU A 221 11.60 6.39 -12.28
N ASN A 222 11.40 7.33 -11.37
CA ASN A 222 11.42 8.75 -11.70
C ASN A 222 12.87 9.31 -11.71
N GLY A 223 13.03 10.59 -12.08
CA GLY A 223 14.35 11.22 -12.18
C GLY A 223 15.11 11.35 -10.86
N ALA A 224 14.41 11.22 -9.73
CA ALA A 224 14.96 11.25 -8.37
C ALA A 224 15.25 9.85 -7.80
N GLY A 225 15.03 8.78 -8.58
CA GLY A 225 15.23 7.41 -8.13
C GLY A 225 14.07 6.83 -7.32
N ASN A 226 12.89 7.47 -7.32
CA ASN A 226 11.70 6.94 -6.67
C ASN A 226 10.87 6.08 -7.64
N TYR A 227 10.41 4.92 -7.18
CA TYR A 227 9.39 4.15 -7.90
C TYR A 227 8.02 4.80 -7.71
N VAL A 228 7.36 5.15 -8.81
CA VAL A 228 6.03 5.77 -8.78
C VAL A 228 5.12 5.15 -9.85
N GLY A 229 3.86 4.90 -9.50
CA GLY A 229 2.86 4.34 -10.42
C GLY A 229 1.58 5.18 -10.46
N GLN A 230 0.93 5.27 -11.62
CA GLN A 230 -0.23 6.17 -11.78
C GLN A 230 -1.47 5.72 -11.02
N MET A 231 -1.56 4.45 -10.65
CA MET A 231 -2.63 3.93 -9.78
C MET A 231 -2.14 3.64 -8.35
N PHE A 232 -0.84 3.80 -8.10
CA PHE A 232 -0.20 3.35 -6.88
C PHE A 232 0.45 4.48 -6.07
N GLY A 233 0.64 5.66 -6.66
CA GLY A 233 1.51 6.68 -6.09
C GLY A 233 2.91 6.09 -5.86
N PHE A 234 3.49 6.36 -4.70
CA PHE A 234 4.78 5.80 -4.27
C PHE A 234 4.67 4.37 -3.70
N GLY A 235 3.46 3.80 -3.66
CA GLY A 235 3.21 2.42 -3.23
C GLY A 235 2.35 2.29 -1.99
N LEU A 236 2.41 1.12 -1.36
CA LEU A 236 1.61 0.78 -0.19
C LEU A 236 2.14 1.47 1.05
N MET A 237 1.28 2.22 1.75
CA MET A 237 1.68 2.87 3.01
C MET A 237 2.08 1.85 4.08
N ASP A 238 3.17 2.15 4.79
CA ASP A 238 3.72 1.32 5.85
C ASP A 238 3.71 2.08 7.18
N ALA A 239 2.78 1.71 8.06
CA ALA A 239 2.59 2.36 9.36
C ALA A 239 3.83 2.27 10.27
N GLU A 240 4.55 1.14 10.23
CA GLU A 240 5.73 0.93 11.08
C GLU A 240 6.87 1.83 10.61
N ALA A 241 7.13 1.86 9.30
CA ALA A 241 8.12 2.73 8.71
C ALA A 241 7.77 4.21 8.99
N MET A 242 6.54 4.63 8.71
CA MET A 242 6.08 6.01 8.99
C MET A 242 6.34 6.41 10.45
N VAL A 243 5.93 5.58 11.41
CA VAL A 243 6.15 5.87 12.84
C VAL A 243 7.64 5.89 13.20
N LYS A 244 8.46 5.02 12.61
CA LYS A 244 9.90 5.05 12.87
C LYS A 244 10.53 6.36 12.40
N TYR A 245 10.36 6.71 11.14
CA TYR A 245 10.98 7.92 10.58
C TYR A 245 10.41 9.18 11.21
N ALA A 246 9.12 9.20 11.55
CA ALA A 246 8.51 10.33 12.25
C ALA A 246 9.29 10.74 13.51
N LYS A 247 9.80 9.78 14.30
CA LYS A 247 10.52 10.05 15.57
C LYS A 247 11.78 10.88 15.41
N THR A 248 12.44 10.78 14.25
CA THR A 248 13.69 11.49 13.94
C THR A 248 13.51 12.47 12.79
N TRP A 249 12.28 12.67 12.31
CA TRP A 249 11.99 13.54 11.17
C TRP A 249 12.27 15.00 11.50
N GLU A 250 13.08 15.63 10.66
CA GLU A 250 13.30 17.07 10.67
C GLU A 250 12.33 17.74 9.69
N THR A 251 11.71 18.84 10.12
CA THR A 251 10.73 19.54 9.27
C THR A 251 11.40 20.03 7.98
N VAL A 252 10.74 19.75 6.85
CA VAL A 252 11.24 20.08 5.52
C VAL A 252 11.41 21.60 5.35
N PRO A 253 12.31 22.05 4.44
CA PRO A 253 12.49 23.47 4.16
C PRO A 253 11.20 24.18 3.75
N GLN A 254 11.22 25.51 3.80
CA GLN A 254 10.11 26.34 3.34
C GLN A 254 9.74 25.99 1.90
N GLN A 255 8.43 25.93 1.63
CA GLN A 255 7.93 25.67 0.29
C GLN A 255 8.20 26.87 -0.61
N GLU A 256 8.82 26.59 -1.74
CA GLU A 256 9.01 27.52 -2.84
C GLU A 256 8.00 27.21 -3.95
N ILE A 257 7.57 28.27 -4.65
CA ILE A 257 6.64 28.17 -5.76
C ILE A 257 7.25 28.87 -6.97
N TYR A 258 7.38 28.15 -8.07
CA TYR A 258 7.79 28.72 -9.35
C TYR A 258 6.65 28.61 -10.35
N THR A 259 6.42 29.67 -11.12
CA THR A 259 5.42 29.70 -12.18
C THR A 259 6.10 30.08 -13.48
N SER A 260 6.00 29.21 -14.50
CA SER A 260 6.61 29.46 -15.80
C SER A 260 5.92 30.61 -16.54
N ASN A 261 6.49 31.07 -17.64
CA ASN A 261 5.72 31.85 -18.60
C ASN A 261 4.58 30.99 -19.18
N ILE A 262 3.47 31.64 -19.55
CA ILE A 262 2.37 30.98 -20.25
C ILE A 262 2.80 30.73 -21.69
N SER A 263 2.69 29.48 -22.15
CA SER A 263 2.80 29.17 -23.57
C SER A 263 1.44 29.25 -24.26
N THR A 264 1.38 29.84 -25.45
CA THR A 264 0.16 30.02 -26.23
C THR A 264 0.32 29.50 -27.67
N PRO A 265 0.52 28.19 -27.86
CA PRO A 265 0.92 27.66 -29.16
C PRO A 265 -0.20 27.66 -30.21
N TYR A 266 -1.45 27.87 -29.79
CA TYR A 266 -2.68 27.80 -30.60
C TYR A 266 -2.70 26.60 -31.57
N TRP A 267 -3.01 25.42 -31.03
CA TRP A 267 -3.09 24.21 -31.83
C TRP A 267 -4.50 23.97 -32.34
N VAL A 268 -4.68 23.87 -33.66
CA VAL A 268 -5.89 23.30 -34.24
C VAL A 268 -5.71 21.79 -34.35
N LEU A 269 -6.59 21.05 -33.70
CA LEU A 269 -6.56 19.58 -33.67
C LEU A 269 -7.62 19.07 -34.66
N ASN A 270 -7.23 18.73 -35.90
CA ASN A 270 -8.15 18.15 -36.90
C ASN A 270 -7.54 17.04 -37.81
N SER A 271 -8.38 16.03 -38.09
CA SER A 271 -8.39 15.08 -39.24
C SER A 271 -7.24 14.10 -39.50
N THR A 272 -6.30 13.88 -38.58
CA THR A 272 -5.44 12.67 -38.55
C THR A 272 -4.99 12.48 -37.10
N ILE A 273 -4.67 11.27 -36.63
CA ILE A 273 -4.35 11.09 -35.19
C ILE A 273 -3.09 11.92 -34.88
N TYR A 274 -3.23 13.01 -34.12
CA TYR A 274 -2.16 13.94 -33.79
C TYR A 274 -1.87 13.88 -32.30
N VAL A 275 -0.65 13.50 -31.97
CA VAL A 275 0.01 13.98 -30.75
C VAL A 275 0.60 15.33 -31.12
N LYS A 276 0.16 16.38 -30.43
CA LYS A 276 0.86 17.67 -30.44
C LYS A 276 1.61 17.78 -29.13
N SER A 277 2.80 18.34 -29.21
CA SER A 277 3.66 18.54 -28.05
C SER A 277 4.39 19.87 -28.19
N GLU A 278 4.60 20.52 -27.06
CA GLU A 278 5.43 21.69 -26.92
C GLU A 278 6.44 21.46 -25.81
N THR A 279 7.59 22.11 -25.94
CA THR A 279 8.60 22.11 -24.90
C THR A 279 8.73 23.51 -24.33
N LEU A 280 8.70 23.60 -23.01
CA LEU A 280 9.05 24.79 -22.25
C LEU A 280 10.32 24.50 -21.46
N GLU A 281 11.30 25.39 -21.54
CA GLU A 281 12.54 25.29 -20.78
C GLU A 281 12.37 26.02 -19.43
N ILE A 282 12.72 25.34 -18.35
CA ILE A 282 12.86 25.91 -17.02
C ILE A 282 14.33 26.23 -16.79
N GLU A 283 14.64 27.53 -16.71
CA GLU A 283 16.00 28.00 -16.51
C GLU A 283 16.48 27.76 -15.06
N LYS A 284 17.80 27.72 -14.89
CA LYS A 284 18.50 27.63 -13.58
C LYS A 284 18.23 28.80 -12.62
N THR A 285 17.42 29.78 -13.02
CA THR A 285 16.92 30.84 -12.13
C THR A 285 15.78 30.36 -11.25
N CYS A 286 15.21 29.18 -11.51
CA CYS A 286 14.29 28.48 -10.62
C CYS A 286 15.00 28.18 -9.28
N SER A 287 14.40 28.59 -8.16
CA SER A 287 14.95 28.34 -6.82
C SER A 287 14.74 26.90 -6.35
N ILE A 288 13.81 26.16 -6.96
CA ILE A 288 13.46 24.80 -6.58
C ILE A 288 14.50 23.82 -7.13
N ASN A 289 15.10 23.02 -6.24
CA ASN A 289 16.02 21.94 -6.59
C ASN A 289 15.40 20.55 -6.35
N TYR A 290 14.37 20.46 -5.49
CA TYR A 290 13.69 19.22 -5.14
C TYR A 290 12.18 19.44 -5.25
N LEU A 291 11.57 18.88 -6.29
CA LEU A 291 10.14 19.00 -6.56
C LEU A 291 9.27 18.29 -5.50
N GLU A 292 8.10 18.86 -5.24
CA GLU A 292 6.99 18.25 -4.51
C GLU A 292 5.82 18.02 -5.50
N HIS A 293 5.00 19.04 -5.71
CA HIS A 293 3.85 18.99 -6.62
C HIS A 293 4.16 19.70 -7.92
N VAL A 294 3.73 19.13 -9.04
CA VAL A 294 3.78 19.78 -10.36
C VAL A 294 2.35 19.96 -10.86
N LYS A 295 2.00 21.20 -11.19
CA LYS A 295 0.70 21.56 -11.77
C LYS A 295 0.87 22.01 -13.22
N VAL A 296 -0.08 21.62 -14.06
CA VAL A 296 -0.26 22.14 -15.41
C VAL A 296 -1.61 22.85 -15.47
N LEU A 297 -1.57 24.17 -15.54
CA LEU A 297 -2.74 24.97 -15.88
C LEU A 297 -2.84 24.99 -17.41
N THR A 298 -3.96 24.55 -17.97
CA THR A 298 -4.17 24.57 -19.43
C THR A 298 -5.59 24.92 -19.80
N THR A 299 -5.71 25.59 -20.94
CA THR A 299 -6.98 25.95 -21.55
C THR A 299 -7.11 25.25 -22.90
N PHE A 300 -8.17 24.44 -23.05
CA PHE A 300 -8.42 23.67 -24.26
C PHE A 300 -9.92 23.55 -24.58
N GLN A 301 -10.21 23.42 -25.86
CA GLN A 301 -11.54 23.14 -26.41
C GLN A 301 -11.50 21.81 -27.12
N ASN A 302 -12.60 21.07 -27.08
CA ASN A 302 -12.69 19.81 -27.79
C ASN A 302 -14.16 19.39 -27.97
N SER A 303 -14.44 18.73 -29.09
CA SER A 303 -15.78 18.25 -29.46
C SER A 303 -16.25 17.07 -28.61
N GLN A 304 -15.34 16.36 -27.94
CA GLN A 304 -15.63 15.15 -27.17
C GLN A 304 -14.63 14.93 -26.02
N ARG A 305 -14.97 15.28 -24.78
CA ARG A 305 -14.01 15.28 -23.64
C ARG A 305 -13.51 13.90 -23.27
N ALA A 306 -14.32 12.87 -23.52
CA ALA A 306 -13.95 11.47 -23.31
C ALA A 306 -12.63 11.05 -23.95
N ASN A 307 -12.20 11.74 -25.00
CA ASN A 307 -11.12 11.33 -25.87
C ASN A 307 -9.84 12.16 -25.71
N VAL A 308 -9.82 13.13 -24.79
CA VAL A 308 -8.65 13.96 -24.53
C VAL A 308 -7.69 13.20 -23.63
N GLU A 309 -6.47 13.00 -24.11
CA GLU A 309 -5.37 12.44 -23.33
C GLU A 309 -4.26 13.49 -23.21
N LEU A 310 -3.78 13.71 -21.99
CA LEU A 310 -2.77 14.72 -21.67
C LEU A 310 -1.60 14.07 -20.96
N GLU A 311 -0.40 14.49 -21.29
CA GLU A 311 0.82 13.92 -20.72
C GLU A 311 1.90 14.99 -20.56
N LEU A 312 2.64 14.89 -19.47
CA LEU A 312 3.78 15.74 -19.16
C LEU A 312 5.05 14.89 -19.00
N LEU A 313 6.13 15.32 -19.64
CA LEU A 313 7.46 14.73 -19.56
C LEU A 313 8.41 15.72 -18.86
N SER A 314 9.09 15.28 -17.81
CA SER A 314 10.11 16.07 -17.10
C SER A 314 11.47 16.04 -17.83
N PRO A 315 12.40 16.95 -17.50
CA PRO A 315 13.76 16.95 -18.05
C PRO A 315 14.52 15.65 -17.80
N ALA A 316 14.25 14.99 -16.66
CA ALA A 316 14.85 13.69 -16.31
C ALA A 316 14.21 12.50 -17.05
N GLY A 317 13.16 12.74 -17.85
CA GLY A 317 12.50 11.73 -18.67
C GLY A 317 11.30 11.04 -17.99
N THR A 318 10.89 11.51 -16.81
CA THR A 318 9.71 10.98 -16.11
C THR A 318 8.43 11.41 -16.81
N ARG A 319 7.48 10.49 -16.94
CA ARG A 319 6.26 10.66 -17.73
C ARG A 319 5.02 10.50 -16.86
N SER A 320 4.19 11.54 -16.79
CA SER A 320 2.92 11.52 -16.09
C SER A 320 1.75 11.69 -17.07
N LYS A 321 0.87 10.69 -17.19
CA LYS A 321 -0.39 10.83 -17.95
C LYS A 321 -1.38 11.62 -17.11
N LEU A 322 -1.39 12.95 -17.27
CA LEU A 322 -2.22 13.88 -16.52
C LEU A 322 -3.72 13.62 -16.71
N MET A 323 -4.12 13.20 -17.92
CA MET A 323 -5.48 12.80 -18.23
C MET A 323 -5.45 11.61 -19.18
N THR A 324 -6.27 10.61 -18.88
CA THR A 324 -6.48 9.42 -19.70
C THR A 324 -7.85 9.47 -20.36
N ARG A 325 -8.08 8.58 -21.32
CA ARG A 325 -9.38 8.47 -22.00
C ARG A 325 -10.50 8.14 -21.00
N ARG A 326 -11.53 8.98 -20.94
CA ARG A 326 -12.70 8.81 -20.06
C ARG A 326 -13.96 8.50 -20.84
N ILE A 327 -14.15 7.23 -21.20
CA ILE A 327 -15.14 6.80 -22.21
C ILE A 327 -16.60 7.21 -21.94
N PHE A 328 -16.95 7.56 -20.70
CA PHE A 328 -18.30 8.01 -20.30
C PHE A 328 -18.47 9.55 -20.28
N ASP A 329 -17.40 10.34 -20.47
CA ASP A 329 -17.48 11.80 -20.53
C ASP A 329 -17.85 12.31 -21.92
N HIS A 330 -19.11 12.11 -22.31
CA HIS A 330 -19.63 12.59 -23.59
C HIS A 330 -19.88 14.10 -23.67
N GLY A 331 -19.29 14.89 -22.78
CA GLY A 331 -19.40 16.33 -22.81
C GLY A 331 -18.55 16.97 -23.90
N VAL A 332 -18.94 18.18 -24.27
CA VAL A 332 -18.17 19.09 -25.13
C VAL A 332 -17.43 20.08 -24.24
N SER A 333 -16.19 20.42 -24.58
CA SER A 333 -15.49 21.57 -23.99
C SER A 333 -15.52 22.73 -24.98
N SER A 334 -16.31 23.76 -24.68
CA SER A 334 -16.31 25.00 -25.46
C SER A 334 -15.13 25.90 -25.13
N GLU A 335 -14.59 25.82 -23.90
CA GLU A 335 -13.33 26.40 -23.39
C GLU A 335 -13.14 25.94 -21.94
N GLN A 336 -12.32 24.91 -21.74
CA GLN A 336 -12.02 24.36 -20.42
C GLN A 336 -10.66 24.86 -19.98
N GLU A 337 -10.64 25.76 -19.01
CA GLU A 337 -9.46 26.05 -18.19
C GLU A 337 -9.45 25.07 -17.02
N TRP A 338 -8.35 24.34 -16.82
CA TRP A 338 -8.24 23.36 -15.75
C TRP A 338 -6.80 23.21 -15.28
N VAL A 339 -6.66 22.88 -13.98
CA VAL A 339 -5.38 22.59 -13.35
C VAL A 339 -5.26 21.09 -13.15
N PHE A 340 -4.33 20.47 -13.87
CA PHE A 340 -3.90 19.09 -13.62
C PHE A 340 -2.76 19.08 -12.62
N MET A 341 -2.67 18.06 -11.77
CA MET A 341 -1.60 17.90 -10.80
C MET A 341 -0.95 16.52 -10.92
N SER A 342 0.35 16.44 -10.63
CA SER A 342 1.06 15.17 -10.51
C SER A 342 2.11 15.23 -9.41
N VAL A 343 2.22 14.13 -8.66
CA VAL A 343 3.30 13.88 -7.70
C VAL A 343 4.38 12.95 -8.25
N GLN A 344 4.30 12.54 -9.52
CA GLN A 344 5.25 11.57 -10.09
C GLN A 344 6.68 12.10 -10.20
N PHE A 345 6.85 13.41 -10.16
CA PHE A 345 8.13 14.11 -10.28
C PHE A 345 8.77 14.42 -8.93
N TRP A 346 8.21 13.91 -7.82
CA TRP A 346 8.68 14.23 -6.47
C TRP A 346 10.18 13.92 -6.31
N GLY A 347 10.92 14.91 -5.81
CA GLY A 347 12.37 14.88 -5.59
C GLY A 347 13.21 15.26 -6.80
N GLU A 348 12.63 15.41 -8.01
CA GLU A 348 13.39 15.76 -9.21
C GLU A 348 13.88 17.21 -9.18
N ASP A 349 15.01 17.45 -9.85
CA ASP A 349 15.45 18.79 -10.25
C ASP A 349 14.61 19.25 -11.46
N PRO A 350 13.89 20.38 -11.37
CA PRO A 350 13.04 20.85 -12.46
C PRO A 350 13.81 21.49 -13.63
N GLU A 351 15.11 21.74 -13.53
CA GLU A 351 15.92 22.42 -14.55
C GLU A 351 15.89 21.68 -15.91
N GLY A 352 15.59 22.42 -16.97
CA GLY A 352 15.64 21.93 -18.35
C GLY A 352 14.27 21.83 -19.03
N ASN A 353 14.19 20.92 -20.00
CA ASN A 353 13.09 20.87 -20.95
C ASN A 353 11.91 20.03 -20.46
N TRP A 354 10.77 20.69 -20.23
CA TRP A 354 9.49 20.05 -19.96
C TRP A 354 8.67 19.94 -21.23
N THR A 355 8.22 18.74 -21.58
CA THR A 355 7.37 18.53 -22.76
C THR A 355 5.94 18.22 -22.35
N PHE A 356 5.02 19.10 -22.71
CA PHE A 356 3.58 18.86 -22.56
C PHE A 356 3.00 18.39 -23.87
N SER A 357 2.14 17.37 -23.83
CA SER A 357 1.50 16.82 -25.02
C SER A 357 0.01 16.57 -24.83
N ILE A 358 -0.72 16.79 -25.92
CA ILE A 358 -2.14 16.48 -26.05
C ILE A 358 -2.33 15.52 -27.21
N ARG A 359 -3.12 14.48 -26.95
CA ARG A 359 -3.57 13.50 -27.93
C ARG A 359 -5.09 13.51 -27.98
N ILE A 360 -5.63 13.62 -29.18
CA ILE A 360 -7.04 13.37 -29.48
C ILE A 360 -7.18 12.46 -30.72
N PRO A 361 -8.26 11.67 -30.84
CA PRO A 361 -8.56 10.88 -32.03
C PRO A 361 -8.80 11.76 -33.25
N SER A 362 -8.55 11.22 -34.45
CA SER A 362 -8.74 11.92 -35.73
C SER A 362 -10.19 12.31 -36.04
N THR A 363 -11.15 11.71 -35.34
CA THR A 363 -12.59 11.97 -35.48
C THR A 363 -13.05 13.22 -34.71
N ASP A 364 -12.20 13.72 -33.81
CA ASP A 364 -12.54 14.81 -32.92
C ASP A 364 -11.94 16.11 -33.44
N THR A 365 -12.54 17.23 -33.04
CA THR A 365 -12.00 18.56 -33.27
C THR A 365 -11.71 19.23 -31.94
N GLY A 366 -10.69 20.07 -31.89
CA GLY A 366 -10.37 20.81 -30.68
C GLY A 366 -9.29 21.85 -30.89
N ASN A 367 -9.03 22.63 -29.86
CA ASN A 367 -7.86 23.46 -29.79
C ASN A 367 -7.21 23.41 -28.41
N LEU A 368 -5.91 23.66 -28.38
CA LEU A 368 -5.21 24.02 -27.15
C LEU A 368 -4.80 25.48 -27.27
N THR A 369 -5.29 26.32 -26.36
CA THR A 369 -5.04 27.76 -26.41
C THR A 369 -3.82 28.13 -25.59
N SER A 370 -3.65 27.52 -24.42
CA SER A 370 -2.51 27.78 -23.55
C SER A 370 -2.18 26.66 -22.57
N TRP A 371 -0.94 26.66 -22.09
CA TRP A 371 -0.54 25.89 -20.92
C TRP A 371 0.59 26.59 -20.15
N GLN A 372 0.69 26.31 -18.85
CA GLN A 372 1.69 26.86 -17.95
C GLN A 372 2.03 25.84 -16.86
N LEU A 373 3.30 25.83 -16.43
CA LEU A 373 3.76 25.03 -15.30
C LEU A 373 3.74 25.85 -14.02
N ILE A 374 3.26 25.22 -12.95
CA ILE A 374 3.38 25.73 -11.57
C ILE A 374 4.05 24.63 -10.75
N LEU A 375 5.26 24.88 -10.30
CA LEU A 375 6.11 23.95 -9.59
C LEU A 375 6.14 24.31 -8.11
N TYR A 376 6.02 23.31 -7.25
CA TYR A 376 6.15 23.42 -5.81
C TYR A 376 7.34 22.56 -5.38
N GLY A 377 8.12 23.04 -4.41
CA GLY A 377 9.26 22.26 -3.94
C GLY A 377 10.10 23.00 -2.91
N THR A 378 11.37 22.60 -2.82
CA THR A 378 12.33 23.15 -1.86
C THR A 378 13.67 23.45 -2.52
N THR A 379 14.40 24.40 -1.92
CA THR A 379 15.76 24.80 -2.33
C THR A 379 16.85 23.87 -1.80
N ALA A 380 16.60 23.22 -0.66
CA ALA A 380 17.50 22.28 0.00
C ALA A 380 16.84 20.90 0.09
N ASP A 381 17.66 19.85 0.20
CA ASP A 381 17.18 18.48 0.26
C ASP A 381 16.25 18.28 1.48
N PRO A 382 14.95 17.95 1.27
CA PRO A 382 14.00 17.73 2.35
C PRO A 382 14.35 16.51 3.23
N LEU A 383 15.27 15.64 2.79
CA LEU A 383 15.71 14.44 3.50
C LEU A 383 17.12 14.56 4.10
N SER A 384 17.79 15.71 4.00
CA SER A 384 19.17 15.92 4.46
C SER A 384 19.43 15.64 5.96
N GLY A 385 18.38 15.65 6.79
CA GLY A 385 18.46 15.31 8.21
C GLY A 385 18.35 13.81 8.51
N ILE A 386 18.11 12.95 7.51
CA ILE A 386 17.89 11.51 7.69
C ILE A 386 19.21 10.77 7.42
N PRO A 387 19.77 10.05 8.42
CA PRO A 387 20.97 9.26 8.20
C PRO A 387 20.78 8.22 7.09
N PRO A 388 21.79 7.99 6.22
CA PRO A 388 21.69 7.02 5.11
C PRO A 388 21.31 5.59 5.51
N CYS A 389 21.55 5.19 6.76
CA CYS A 389 21.14 3.88 7.26
C CYS A 389 19.75 3.83 7.86
N ASP A 390 19.18 4.99 8.20
CA ASP A 390 17.77 5.04 8.56
C ASP A 390 16.89 4.78 7.35
N GLU A 391 17.43 4.95 6.13
CA GLU A 391 16.82 4.57 4.84
C GLU A 391 16.49 3.08 4.70
N TYR A 392 16.92 2.23 5.65
CA TYR A 392 16.87 0.77 5.55
C TYR A 392 17.34 0.22 4.20
N PRO A 393 18.48 0.67 3.67
CA PRO A 393 18.89 0.27 2.33
C PRO A 393 19.33 -1.20 2.26
N CYS A 394 19.45 -1.89 3.40
CA CYS A 394 19.88 -3.28 3.45
C CYS A 394 18.66 -4.20 3.59
N GLU A 395 18.36 -4.92 2.52
CA GLU A 395 17.31 -5.93 2.47
C GLU A 395 17.72 -7.22 3.20
N ASN A 396 16.76 -8.15 3.35
CA ASN A 396 16.99 -9.53 3.79
C ASN A 396 17.79 -9.70 5.10
N GLY A 397 17.60 -8.77 6.04
CA GLY A 397 18.27 -8.80 7.35
C GLY A 397 19.73 -8.33 7.32
N GLY A 398 20.16 -7.66 6.24
CA GLY A 398 21.47 -7.01 6.16
C GLY A 398 21.63 -5.90 7.20
N ASN A 399 22.84 -5.76 7.75
CA ASN A 399 23.16 -4.74 8.74
C ASN A 399 23.77 -3.50 8.05
N CYS A 400 23.17 -2.33 8.27
CA CYS A 400 23.62 -1.09 7.65
C CYS A 400 24.67 -0.39 8.50
N THR A 401 25.73 0.12 7.86
CA THR A 401 26.71 1.01 8.47
C THR A 401 26.78 2.31 7.70
N SER A 402 26.62 3.45 8.38
CA SER A 402 26.64 4.78 7.76
C SER A 402 27.97 5.48 8.00
N ASN A 403 28.39 6.28 7.02
CA ASN A 403 29.42 7.28 7.20
C ASN A 403 28.80 8.67 7.04
N SER A 404 28.42 9.27 8.17
CA SER A 404 27.73 10.57 8.25
C SER A 404 28.51 11.75 7.67
N LYS A 405 29.80 11.58 7.33
CA LYS A 405 30.61 12.63 6.70
C LYS A 405 30.44 12.71 5.18
N TYR A 406 29.91 11.66 4.54
CA TYR A 406 29.85 11.56 3.08
C TYR A 406 28.47 11.15 2.55
N ASP A 407 27.44 11.07 3.40
CA ASP A 407 26.11 10.55 3.04
C ASP A 407 26.14 9.19 2.31
N ILE A 408 27.07 8.33 2.71
CA ILE A 408 27.19 6.97 2.17
C ILE A 408 26.81 5.93 3.23
N TYR A 409 26.17 4.86 2.78
CA TYR A 409 25.93 3.65 3.57
C TYR A 409 26.66 2.44 2.97
N SER A 410 26.81 1.41 3.78
CA SER A 410 27.27 0.09 3.34
C SER A 410 26.48 -1.00 4.05
N CYS A 411 26.01 -1.98 3.29
CA CYS A 411 25.28 -3.13 3.79
C CYS A 411 26.20 -4.33 4.01
N MET A 412 26.13 -4.90 5.21
CA MET A 412 26.70 -6.21 5.51
C MET A 412 25.57 -7.26 5.43
N CYS A 413 25.57 -8.06 4.38
CA CYS A 413 24.48 -9.01 4.13
C CYS A 413 24.46 -10.17 5.12
N ALA A 414 23.24 -10.58 5.48
CA ALA A 414 23.02 -11.81 6.22
C ALA A 414 23.49 -13.02 5.39
N PRO A 415 23.89 -14.13 6.03
CA PRO A 415 24.23 -15.37 5.32
C PRO A 415 23.11 -15.78 4.36
N GLY A 416 23.46 -16.19 3.14
CA GLY A 416 22.51 -16.54 2.09
C GLY A 416 22.13 -15.37 1.16
N TYR A 417 22.61 -14.15 1.42
CA TYR A 417 22.34 -12.98 0.57
C TYR A 417 23.62 -12.24 0.15
N THR A 418 23.56 -11.57 -0.99
CA THR A 418 24.63 -10.75 -1.57
C THR A 418 24.05 -9.53 -2.31
N GLY A 419 24.93 -8.69 -2.86
CA GLY A 419 24.57 -7.41 -3.49
C GLY A 419 24.94 -6.21 -2.63
N ASN A 420 24.82 -5.01 -3.20
CA ASN A 420 25.16 -3.78 -2.49
C ASN A 420 24.12 -3.43 -1.42
N THR A 421 22.90 -3.93 -1.59
CA THR A 421 21.74 -3.74 -0.71
C THR A 421 21.23 -5.07 -0.16
N CYS A 422 21.96 -6.18 -0.34
CA CYS A 422 21.56 -7.52 0.09
C CYS A 422 20.28 -8.04 -0.58
N GLU A 423 19.98 -7.53 -1.78
CA GLU A 423 18.81 -7.82 -2.59
C GLU A 423 18.90 -9.18 -3.31
N THR A 424 20.13 -9.71 -3.47
CA THR A 424 20.36 -10.92 -4.25
C THR A 424 20.43 -12.13 -3.35
N ASP A 425 19.49 -13.05 -3.53
CA ASP A 425 19.55 -14.40 -2.95
C ASP A 425 20.72 -15.20 -3.52
N ILE A 426 21.54 -15.79 -2.66
CA ILE A 426 22.63 -16.68 -3.09
C ILE A 426 22.01 -18.03 -3.37
N ASN A 427 22.09 -18.50 -4.62
CA ASN A 427 21.69 -19.87 -4.94
C ASN A 427 22.72 -20.87 -4.43
N GLU A 428 22.54 -21.42 -3.23
CA GLU A 428 23.53 -22.34 -2.67
C GLU A 428 23.60 -23.65 -3.46
N CYS A 429 22.58 -23.99 -4.24
CA CYS A 429 22.57 -25.20 -5.07
C CYS A 429 23.61 -25.19 -6.19
N ASP A 430 24.12 -24.02 -6.60
CA ASP A 430 25.17 -23.92 -7.62
C ASP A 430 26.49 -24.55 -7.16
N ASN A 431 26.72 -24.63 -5.84
CA ASN A 431 27.89 -25.28 -5.27
C ASN A 431 27.69 -26.77 -4.97
N SER A 432 26.57 -27.37 -5.41
CA SER A 432 26.22 -28.78 -5.16
C SER A 432 26.37 -29.19 -3.68
N PRO A 433 25.71 -28.49 -2.73
CA PRO A 433 25.88 -28.72 -1.29
C PRO A 433 25.24 -30.03 -0.81
N CYS A 434 24.33 -30.58 -1.62
CA CYS A 434 23.60 -31.80 -1.33
C CYS A 434 24.38 -33.06 -1.75
N LYS A 435 24.41 -34.09 -0.90
CA LYS A 435 25.14 -35.33 -1.15
C LYS A 435 24.28 -36.38 -1.86
N GLY A 436 24.93 -37.44 -2.35
CA GLY A 436 24.35 -38.45 -3.24
C GLY A 436 22.93 -38.91 -2.88
N ASN A 437 22.10 -39.11 -3.90
CA ASN A 437 20.68 -39.46 -3.81
C ASN A 437 19.77 -38.34 -3.27
N SER A 438 20.15 -37.07 -3.42
CA SER A 438 19.28 -35.93 -3.15
C SER A 438 19.33 -34.87 -4.25
N THR A 439 18.25 -34.09 -4.35
CA THR A 439 18.11 -32.96 -5.27
C THR A 439 18.11 -31.67 -4.46
N CYS A 440 18.99 -30.73 -4.80
CA CYS A 440 19.02 -29.42 -4.16
C CYS A 440 17.88 -28.55 -4.66
N LEU A 441 17.19 -27.86 -3.75
CA LEU A 441 16.20 -26.84 -4.05
C LEU A 441 16.57 -25.56 -3.31
N ASN A 442 16.84 -24.50 -4.08
CA ASN A 442 17.14 -23.18 -3.55
C ASN A 442 15.90 -22.57 -2.87
N ARG A 443 16.12 -21.83 -1.79
CA ARG A 443 15.10 -21.07 -1.06
C ARG A 443 15.66 -19.68 -0.72
N PRO A 444 14.81 -18.67 -0.52
CA PRO A 444 15.29 -17.38 -0.04
C PRO A 444 16.12 -17.52 1.24
N GLY A 445 17.40 -17.14 1.17
CA GLY A 445 18.40 -17.16 2.23
C GLY A 445 18.88 -18.54 2.67
N SER A 446 18.56 -19.62 1.93
CA SER A 446 18.92 -20.99 2.31
C SER A 446 18.70 -22.02 1.19
N TYR A 447 19.05 -23.27 1.44
CA TYR A 447 18.71 -24.38 0.55
C TYR A 447 18.12 -25.57 1.31
N VAL A 448 17.41 -26.44 0.59
CA VAL A 448 16.97 -27.74 1.12
C VAL A 448 17.38 -28.86 0.16
N CYS A 449 17.87 -29.97 0.71
CA CYS A 449 18.23 -31.16 -0.05
C CYS A 449 17.11 -32.19 0.03
N LEU A 450 16.38 -32.45 -1.05
CA LEU A 450 15.30 -33.42 -1.07
C LEU A 450 15.81 -34.81 -1.43
N CYS A 451 15.67 -35.79 -0.55
CA CYS A 451 16.04 -37.18 -0.87
C CYS A 451 15.20 -37.72 -2.04
N SER A 452 15.87 -38.40 -2.97
CA SER A 452 15.26 -39.15 -4.05
C SER A 452 14.39 -40.29 -3.50
N ILE A 453 13.40 -40.72 -4.29
CA ILE A 453 12.49 -41.81 -3.92
C ILE A 453 13.29 -43.05 -3.49
N GLY A 454 13.04 -43.56 -2.28
CA GLY A 454 13.74 -44.71 -1.69
C GLY A 454 14.82 -44.37 -0.67
N PHE A 455 15.01 -43.09 -0.34
CA PHE A 455 16.01 -42.61 0.62
C PHE A 455 15.40 -41.70 1.70
N ILE A 456 15.99 -41.67 2.90
CA ILE A 456 15.61 -40.80 4.03
C ILE A 456 16.81 -39.99 4.52
N TYR A 457 16.55 -38.88 5.22
CA TYR A 457 17.59 -38.04 5.83
C TYR A 457 18.36 -38.81 6.91
N SER A 458 19.69 -38.67 6.91
CA SER A 458 20.54 -39.09 8.03
C SER A 458 20.68 -37.99 9.09
N ASP A 459 21.37 -38.30 10.20
CA ASP A 459 21.72 -37.33 11.26
C ASP A 459 22.62 -36.17 10.78
N THR A 460 23.14 -36.24 9.54
CA THR A 460 23.95 -35.19 8.91
C THR A 460 23.12 -34.44 7.87
N ILE A 461 23.10 -33.10 7.97
CA ILE A 461 22.39 -32.22 7.04
C ILE A 461 22.84 -32.50 5.58
N GLY A 462 21.88 -32.85 4.72
CA GLY A 462 22.10 -33.05 3.29
C GLY A 462 22.58 -34.44 2.87
N ASP A 463 22.60 -35.43 3.77
CA ASP A 463 22.99 -36.81 3.46
C ASP A 463 21.79 -37.76 3.53
N CYS A 464 21.61 -38.56 2.48
CA CYS A 464 20.44 -39.40 2.24
C CYS A 464 20.84 -40.89 2.24
N THR A 465 20.30 -41.66 3.18
CA THR A 465 20.59 -43.09 3.31
C THR A 465 19.45 -43.93 2.73
N VAL A 466 19.80 -45.10 2.17
CA VAL A 466 18.84 -46.06 1.62
C VAL A 466 17.87 -46.47 2.73
N VAL A 467 16.57 -46.53 2.41
CA VAL A 467 15.61 -47.22 3.27
C VAL A 467 15.91 -48.72 3.20
N ASP A 468 16.67 -49.22 4.17
CA ASP A 468 16.92 -50.66 4.29
C ASP A 468 15.58 -51.37 4.51
N SER A 469 15.24 -52.30 3.61
CA SER A 469 14.00 -53.08 3.65
C SER A 469 13.91 -54.00 4.88
N ASN A 470 14.95 -54.05 5.71
CA ASN A 470 14.99 -54.76 6.99
C ASN A 470 15.23 -53.87 8.23
N ALA A 471 15.35 -52.54 8.09
CA ALA A 471 15.49 -51.67 9.25
C ALA A 471 14.15 -51.47 9.96
N ARG A 472 14.00 -52.06 11.15
CA ARG A 472 12.95 -51.66 12.10
C ARG A 472 13.28 -50.27 12.61
N VAL A 473 12.61 -49.25 12.08
CA VAL A 473 12.61 -47.92 12.70
C VAL A 473 11.78 -48.02 13.98
N ALA A 474 12.45 -48.05 15.14
CA ALA A 474 11.80 -47.81 16.41
C ALA A 474 11.64 -46.29 16.56
N HIS A 475 10.46 -45.76 16.30
CA HIS A 475 10.15 -44.38 16.68
C HIS A 475 9.98 -44.34 18.21
N SER A 476 10.95 -43.76 18.92
CA SER A 476 10.74 -43.29 20.28
C SER A 476 10.15 -41.89 20.22
N ILE A 477 8.84 -41.77 20.43
CA ILE A 477 8.20 -40.46 20.62
C ILE A 477 8.42 -40.06 22.08
N SER A 478 9.31 -39.10 22.33
CA SER A 478 9.43 -38.43 23.62
C SER A 478 8.63 -37.14 23.61
N VAL A 479 7.56 -37.08 24.38
CA VAL A 479 6.78 -35.85 24.60
C VAL A 479 7.34 -35.15 25.83
N GLN A 480 7.99 -34.00 25.65
CA GLN A 480 8.30 -33.09 26.76
C GLN A 480 7.18 -32.04 26.88
N ALA A 481 6.52 -32.00 28.02
CA ALA A 481 5.62 -30.92 28.40
C ALA A 481 6.30 -30.08 29.49
N ASN A 482 6.63 -28.83 29.18
CA ASN A 482 7.06 -27.86 30.19
C ASN A 482 5.82 -27.22 30.80
N VAL A 483 5.56 -27.53 32.07
CA VAL A 483 4.56 -26.84 32.90
C VAL A 483 5.33 -25.94 33.84
N GLU A 484 5.19 -24.61 33.72
CA GLU A 484 5.71 -23.70 34.75
C GLU A 484 5.00 -24.02 36.08
N GLY A 485 5.76 -24.56 37.04
CA GLY A 485 5.32 -24.69 38.43
C GLY A 485 5.03 -26.09 38.98
N ALA A 486 5.35 -27.20 38.31
CA ALA A 486 5.19 -28.54 38.90
C ALA A 486 6.34 -29.52 38.56
N SER A 487 6.81 -30.25 39.57
CA SER A 487 7.94 -31.19 39.51
C SER A 487 7.77 -32.33 38.50
N GLU A 488 8.82 -32.59 37.73
CA GLU A 488 8.92 -33.59 36.65
C GLU A 488 8.46 -35.01 37.04
N LYS A 489 7.61 -35.62 36.20
CA LYS A 489 7.44 -37.07 36.12
C LYS A 489 7.44 -37.52 34.67
N LEU A 490 8.37 -38.42 34.34
CA LEU A 490 8.49 -39.08 33.03
C LEU A 490 7.57 -40.31 32.94
N TYR A 491 6.82 -40.43 31.84
CA TYR A 491 6.13 -41.67 31.45
C TYR A 491 6.67 -42.14 30.09
N SER A 492 7.04 -43.43 30.00
CA SER A 492 7.54 -44.07 28.78
C SER A 492 6.67 -45.28 28.40
N GLY A 493 6.34 -45.42 27.12
CA GLY A 493 5.68 -46.61 26.56
C GLY A 493 6.10 -46.88 25.11
N SER A 494 6.16 -48.15 24.71
CA SER A 494 6.63 -48.62 23.40
C SER A 494 5.50 -49.29 22.58
N VAL A 495 5.48 -49.08 21.26
CA VAL A 495 4.52 -49.72 20.32
C VAL A 495 5.30 -50.49 19.25
N GLU A 496 4.98 -51.78 19.03
CA GLU A 496 5.51 -52.59 17.92
C GLU A 496 4.54 -52.60 16.73
N GLY A 497 5.03 -52.27 15.52
CA GLY A 497 4.23 -52.21 14.29
C GLY A 497 4.40 -53.44 13.37
N GLY A 498 3.29 -53.90 12.79
CA GLY A 498 3.24 -54.92 11.72
C GLY A 498 3.17 -54.30 10.30
N ASN A 499 3.51 -55.13 9.29
CA ASN A 499 3.70 -54.77 7.88
C ASN A 499 2.50 -54.07 7.19
N ILE A 500 2.77 -53.07 6.33
CA ILE A 500 1.80 -52.49 5.38
C ILE A 500 2.38 -52.58 3.95
N PRO A 501 1.63 -53.11 2.96
CA PRO A 501 2.08 -53.18 1.58
C PRO A 501 1.85 -51.86 0.81
N LEU A 502 2.76 -51.58 -0.12
CA LEU A 502 2.78 -50.44 -1.05
C LEU A 502 1.51 -50.38 -1.93
N ILE A 503 0.71 -49.31 -1.80
CA ILE A 503 -0.25 -48.89 -2.82
C ILE A 503 -0.08 -47.40 -3.10
N SER A 504 0.32 -47.11 -4.33
CA SER A 504 0.39 -45.80 -4.99
C SER A 504 -0.90 -44.98 -4.80
N ARG A 505 -0.79 -43.75 -4.28
CA ARG A 505 -1.73 -42.65 -4.54
C ARG A 505 -1.10 -41.28 -4.27
N ARG A 506 -1.36 -40.36 -5.21
CA ARG A 506 -0.90 -38.96 -5.31
C ARG A 506 -1.11 -38.16 -4.02
N LEU A 507 -0.11 -37.34 -3.66
CA LEU A 507 -0.23 -36.26 -2.68
C LEU A 507 -1.29 -35.25 -3.14
N GLY A 508 -2.48 -35.34 -2.54
CA GLY A 508 -3.47 -34.28 -2.51
C GLY A 508 -3.68 -33.86 -1.06
N PHE A 509 -3.53 -32.57 -0.76
CA PHE A 509 -3.82 -31.98 0.53
C PHE A 509 -5.28 -32.27 0.93
N CYS A 510 -5.51 -32.99 2.03
CA CYS A 510 -6.83 -33.09 2.65
C CYS A 510 -6.98 -32.01 3.72
N ARG A 511 -7.87 -31.05 3.48
CA ARG A 511 -8.43 -30.10 4.46
C ARG A 511 -9.65 -30.78 5.09
N PHE A 512 -9.77 -30.81 6.41
CA PHE A 512 -10.96 -31.30 7.11
C PHE A 512 -11.70 -30.12 7.77
N ASP A 513 -12.97 -29.93 7.40
CA ASP A 513 -13.96 -29.10 8.09
C ASP A 513 -14.68 -29.94 9.16
N ILE A 514 -14.92 -29.37 10.34
CA ILE A 514 -15.68 -30.02 11.43
C ILE A 514 -17.05 -29.34 11.53
N ASP A 515 -18.10 -30.09 11.23
CA ASP A 515 -19.50 -29.69 11.48
C ASP A 515 -19.91 -30.09 12.91
N LYS A 516 -20.54 -29.16 13.63
CA LYS A 516 -20.97 -29.32 15.04
C LYS A 516 -22.32 -30.03 15.13
N GLN A 517 -22.40 -31.18 15.79
CA GLN A 517 -23.64 -31.65 16.45
C GLN A 517 -23.38 -32.31 17.83
N THR A 518 -23.86 -31.62 18.86
CA THR A 518 -24.45 -32.06 20.15
C THR A 518 -24.11 -33.45 20.72
N ALA A 519 -23.47 -33.48 21.90
CA ALA A 519 -23.34 -34.66 22.77
C ALA A 519 -24.14 -34.48 24.07
N HIS A 520 -24.95 -35.49 24.42
CA HIS A 520 -25.58 -35.68 25.74
C HIS A 520 -24.80 -36.77 26.51
N GLU A 521 -24.66 -36.58 27.83
CA GLU A 521 -23.91 -37.43 28.77
C GLU A 521 -24.58 -38.79 29.06
N THR A 522 -23.80 -39.87 29.20
CA THR A 522 -24.09 -41.06 30.04
C THR A 522 -22.83 -41.92 30.30
N PRO A 523 -22.76 -42.70 31.41
CA PRO A 523 -21.50 -43.20 31.99
C PRO A 523 -21.04 -44.60 31.52
N LEU A 524 -19.71 -44.82 31.61
CA LEU A 524 -18.92 -45.98 31.17
C LEU A 524 -19.28 -47.32 31.85
N ARG A 525 -19.39 -48.40 31.05
CA ARG A 525 -19.20 -49.81 31.47
C ARG A 525 -18.01 -50.41 30.71
N ARG A 526 -17.18 -51.18 31.43
CA ARG A 526 -16.01 -51.93 30.91
C ARG A 526 -16.42 -53.02 29.92
N SER A 527 -15.82 -53.00 28.72
CA SER A 527 -15.64 -54.19 27.88
C SER A 527 -14.25 -54.18 27.25
N ASN A 528 -13.50 -55.26 27.44
CA ASN A 528 -12.27 -55.57 26.73
C ASN A 528 -12.66 -56.03 25.32
N ASP A 529 -12.65 -55.11 24.36
CA ASP A 529 -12.47 -55.34 22.92
C ASP A 529 -12.70 -54.01 22.19
N ALA A 530 -11.62 -53.29 21.89
CA ALA A 530 -11.66 -52.12 21.01
C ALA A 530 -10.31 -51.95 20.30
N SER A 531 -10.36 -51.89 18.98
CA SER A 531 -9.26 -51.58 18.06
C SER A 531 -8.63 -50.22 18.37
N GLY A 532 -7.31 -50.12 18.25
CA GLY A 532 -6.44 -49.02 18.72
C GLY A 532 -6.66 -47.60 18.17
N LEU A 533 -7.78 -47.31 17.50
CA LEU A 533 -8.15 -45.95 17.07
C LEU A 533 -8.95 -45.17 18.13
N SER A 534 -9.44 -45.82 19.19
CA SER A 534 -10.30 -45.17 20.21
C SER A 534 -9.53 -44.52 21.38
N ALA A 535 -8.23 -44.82 21.56
CA ALA A 535 -7.44 -44.28 22.67
C ALA A 535 -6.85 -42.89 22.40
N LEU A 536 -6.61 -42.53 21.12
CA LEU A 536 -6.11 -41.19 20.75
C LEU A 536 -7.19 -40.10 20.90
N LEU A 537 -8.47 -40.46 20.77
CA LEU A 537 -9.58 -39.52 20.82
C LEU A 537 -9.87 -39.00 22.24
N VAL A 538 -9.51 -39.77 23.28
CA VAL A 538 -9.77 -39.40 24.68
C VAL A 538 -8.70 -38.45 25.23
N LEU A 539 -7.47 -38.44 24.70
CA LEU A 539 -6.41 -37.53 25.15
C LEU A 539 -6.55 -36.11 24.54
N VAL A 540 -7.16 -35.99 23.35
CA VAL A 540 -7.32 -34.72 22.63
C VAL A 540 -8.49 -33.88 23.18
N ILE A 541 -9.48 -34.48 23.83
CA ILE A 541 -10.65 -33.76 24.36
C ILE A 541 -10.37 -33.10 25.73
N ALA A 542 -9.29 -33.48 26.43
CA ALA A 542 -8.98 -32.94 27.76
C ALA A 542 -8.01 -31.73 27.78
N LEU A 543 -7.46 -31.30 26.62
CA LEU A 543 -6.46 -30.22 26.54
C LEU A 543 -6.82 -29.10 25.55
N SER A 544 -8.10 -28.95 25.19
CA SER A 544 -8.57 -27.84 24.35
C SER A 544 -8.81 -26.53 25.11
N SER A 545 -8.38 -26.45 26.37
CA SER A 545 -8.34 -25.21 27.14
C SER A 545 -6.89 -24.91 27.55
N MET A 546 -6.32 -23.94 26.84
CA MET A 546 -5.01 -23.31 27.04
C MET A 546 -3.80 -24.05 26.42
N THR A 547 -2.96 -23.24 25.76
CA THR A 547 -1.59 -23.47 25.25
C THR A 547 -1.34 -24.13 23.89
N VAL A 548 -0.40 -23.50 23.18
CA VAL A 548 0.17 -23.88 21.86
C VAL A 548 1.02 -25.14 22.02
N LEU A 549 0.68 -26.19 21.28
CA LEU A 549 1.50 -27.40 21.15
C LEU A 549 2.46 -27.23 19.97
N THR A 550 3.75 -27.11 20.25
CA THR A 550 4.81 -27.36 19.24
C THR A 550 5.12 -28.85 19.22
N VAL A 551 4.74 -29.52 18.13
CA VAL A 551 5.10 -30.91 17.87
C VAL A 551 6.38 -30.91 17.04
N SER A 552 7.51 -31.27 17.66
CA SER A 552 8.73 -31.58 16.90
C SER A 552 8.78 -33.08 16.67
N VAL A 553 8.76 -33.49 15.40
CA VAL A 553 8.98 -34.88 14.99
C VAL A 553 10.48 -35.03 14.75
N ALA A 554 11.16 -35.88 15.52
CA ALA A 554 12.52 -36.32 15.25
C ALA A 554 12.49 -37.66 14.51
#